data_AF-A0A945VT45-F1
#
_entry.id   AF-A0A945VT45-F1
#
_cell.length_a   1.000
_cell.length_b   1.000
_cell.length_c   1.000
_cell.angle_alpha   90.00
_cell.angle_beta   90.00
_cell.angle_gamma   90.00
#
_symmetry.space_group_name_H-M   'P 1'
#
loop_
_entity.id
_entity.type
_entity.pdbx_description
1 polymer ?
#
loop_
_entity_poly.entity_id
_entity_poly.type
_entity_poly.pdbx_seq_one_letter_code
_entity_poly.pdbx_strand_id
1 'polypeptide(L)'
;MTKTKRAVQIVVFILLIGLQSFSYSSPDEVEKYTQQCKNFLNLHSGELKDESFEKMLGYIGNAQICKVERIYNKLTEAEKNRLKDVLINIEEKQKRLPKEKRERINESIAAIMPTIENELWEELTKDELKELDILLKGKWNGMLTALGQNDTEKALSYFHHTASDRYRKIFKTLNPDGRKRIGKDLANIHLVEVVMNTAIYEITSELKDEKTSFQLAFVKDLHGEWVIKSF
;
A
#
# COMPACT_ATOMS: atom_id res chain seq x y z
N MET A 1 39.60 22.75 0.67
CA MET A 1 38.75 21.84 1.48
C MET A 1 38.18 20.76 0.56
N THR A 2 38.53 19.51 0.83
CA THR A 2 38.72 18.43 -0.14
C THR A 2 37.46 17.61 -0.43
N LYS A 3 37.31 17.16 -1.69
CA LYS A 3 36.21 16.34 -2.25
C LYS A 3 35.71 15.22 -1.32
N THR A 4 36.59 14.67 -0.49
CA THR A 4 36.33 13.61 0.49
C THR A 4 35.24 13.98 1.50
N LYS A 5 35.19 15.22 2.01
CA LYS A 5 34.15 15.64 2.97
C LYS A 5 32.74 15.74 2.34
N ARG A 6 32.65 16.05 1.05
CA ARG A 6 31.37 16.18 0.32
C ARG A 6 30.75 14.81 0.00
N ALA A 7 31.57 13.81 -0.25
CA ALA A 7 31.14 12.43 -0.52
C ALA A 7 30.64 11.69 0.73
N VAL A 8 31.08 12.10 1.93
CA VAL A 8 30.61 11.54 3.22
C VAL A 8 29.20 12.03 3.56
N GLN A 9 28.88 13.29 3.23
CA GLN A 9 27.54 13.87 3.49
C GLN A 9 26.41 13.17 2.72
N ILE A 10 26.68 12.71 1.48
CA ILE A 10 25.72 11.99 0.62
C ILE A 10 25.53 10.53 1.08
N VAL A 11 26.56 9.89 1.64
CA VAL A 11 26.45 8.50 2.16
C VAL A 11 25.69 8.46 3.48
N VAL A 12 25.89 9.46 4.36
CA VAL A 12 25.10 9.62 5.58
C VAL A 12 23.64 9.95 5.29
N PHE A 13 23.38 10.70 4.20
CA PHE A 13 22.05 11.01 3.69
C PHE A 13 21.25 9.75 3.32
N ILE A 14 21.92 8.78 2.69
CA ILE A 14 21.33 7.50 2.26
C ILE A 14 21.11 6.54 3.43
N LEU A 15 22.09 6.44 4.35
CA LEU A 15 22.00 5.56 5.53
C LEU A 15 20.94 6.00 6.54
N LEU A 16 20.65 7.29 6.66
CA LEU A 16 19.58 7.81 7.52
C LEU A 16 18.17 7.59 6.94
N ILE A 17 18.06 7.35 5.63
CA ILE A 17 16.80 7.11 4.94
C ILE A 17 16.48 5.60 4.89
N GLY A 18 17.49 4.74 4.71
CA GLY A 18 17.32 3.29 4.61
C GLY A 18 16.87 2.55 5.88
N LEU A 19 16.88 3.19 7.06
CA LEU A 19 16.55 2.55 8.34
C LEU A 19 15.10 2.72 8.80
N GLN A 20 14.22 3.41 8.04
CA GLN A 20 12.84 3.67 8.49
C GLN A 20 11.74 3.35 7.46
N SER A 21 12.08 2.66 6.37
CA SER A 21 11.12 2.24 5.33
C SER A 21 10.44 0.90 5.66
N PHE A 22 9.92 0.73 6.88
CA PHE A 22 9.09 -0.43 7.20
C PHE A 22 7.61 -0.06 7.23
N SER A 23 6.84 -0.91 6.55
CA SER A 23 5.39 -0.92 6.39
C SER A 23 4.89 0.05 5.31
N TYR A 24 4.35 -0.46 4.21
CA TYR A 24 2.93 -0.30 3.85
C TYR A 24 2.58 -1.19 2.63
N SER A 25 1.71 -2.17 2.92
CA SER A 25 0.92 -3.10 2.09
C SER A 25 1.44 -3.56 0.70
N SER A 26 2.19 -4.66 0.73
CA SER A 26 2.73 -5.45 -0.39
C SER A 26 1.85 -6.70 -0.65
N PRO A 27 2.24 -7.65 -1.54
CA PRO A 27 1.80 -9.06 -1.56
C PRO A 27 1.50 -9.72 -0.19
N ASP A 28 2.05 -9.19 0.89
CA ASP A 28 1.72 -9.50 2.27
C ASP A 28 0.24 -9.35 2.62
N GLU A 29 -0.55 -8.48 1.98
CA GLU A 29 -1.96 -8.32 2.34
C GLU A 29 -2.84 -9.47 1.84
N VAL A 30 -2.64 -9.91 0.59
CA VAL A 30 -3.32 -11.11 0.09
C VAL A 30 -2.91 -12.31 0.93
N GLU A 31 -1.63 -12.43 1.28
CA GLU A 31 -1.15 -13.52 2.12
C GLU A 31 -1.69 -13.41 3.55
N LYS A 32 -1.77 -12.21 4.12
CA LYS A 32 -2.37 -11.93 5.43
C LYS A 32 -3.85 -12.29 5.46
N TYR A 33 -4.63 -11.85 4.47
CA TYR A 33 -6.06 -12.19 4.38
C TYR A 33 -6.28 -13.66 4.04
N THR A 34 -5.39 -14.26 3.24
CA THR A 34 -5.38 -15.71 3.00
C THR A 34 -5.11 -16.45 4.32
N GLN A 35 -4.12 -16.03 5.10
CA GLN A 35 -3.81 -16.64 6.39
C GLN A 35 -4.93 -16.41 7.41
N GLN A 36 -5.54 -15.22 7.41
CA GLN A 36 -6.74 -14.94 8.22
C GLN A 36 -7.88 -15.88 7.86
N CYS A 37 -8.15 -16.07 6.56
CA CYS A 37 -9.14 -17.02 6.08
C CYS A 37 -8.81 -18.45 6.52
N LYS A 38 -7.56 -18.90 6.35
CA LYS A 38 -7.11 -20.24 6.78
C LYS A 38 -7.26 -20.44 8.29
N ASN A 39 -6.86 -19.46 9.08
CA ASN A 39 -7.01 -19.49 10.54
C ASN A 39 -8.49 -19.54 10.93
N PHE A 40 -9.34 -18.74 10.28
CA PHE A 40 -10.78 -18.78 10.46
C PHE A 40 -11.36 -20.17 10.15
N LEU A 41 -11.05 -20.74 8.99
CA LEU A 41 -11.51 -22.07 8.59
C LEU A 41 -11.01 -23.20 9.51
N ASN A 42 -9.83 -23.06 10.09
CA ASN A 42 -9.28 -24.02 11.07
C ASN A 42 -9.96 -23.91 12.44
N LEU A 43 -10.28 -22.70 12.89
CA LEU A 43 -10.93 -22.45 14.18
C LEU A 43 -12.43 -22.74 14.16
N HIS A 44 -13.04 -22.60 12.97
CA HIS A 44 -14.48 -22.53 12.82
C HIS A 44 -15.04 -23.56 11.84
N SER A 45 -14.35 -24.69 11.64
CA SER A 45 -14.92 -25.86 10.96
C SER A 45 -16.01 -26.57 11.81
N GLY A 46 -16.79 -25.82 12.59
CA GLY A 46 -17.74 -26.30 13.59
C GLY A 46 -18.79 -25.23 13.98
N GLU A 47 -19.63 -25.56 14.95
CA GLU A 47 -20.83 -24.79 15.28
C GLU A 47 -20.52 -23.41 15.91
N LEU A 48 -21.15 -22.33 15.40
CA LEU A 48 -21.09 -21.00 16.00
C LEU A 48 -21.85 -20.99 17.34
N LYS A 49 -21.14 -21.12 18.46
CA LYS A 49 -21.78 -21.27 19.80
C LYS A 49 -22.46 -20.00 20.32
N ASP A 50 -22.07 -18.82 19.82
CA ASP A 50 -22.56 -17.51 20.24
C ASP A 50 -23.26 -16.82 19.08
N GLU A 51 -24.58 -16.62 19.20
CA GLU A 51 -25.45 -16.04 18.18
C GLU A 51 -25.73 -14.54 18.41
N SER A 52 -24.89 -13.87 19.22
CA SER A 52 -24.92 -12.40 19.31
C SER A 52 -24.69 -11.76 17.93
N PHE A 53 -25.28 -10.58 17.74
CA PHE A 53 -25.25 -9.89 16.46
C PHE A 53 -23.81 -9.58 16.01
N GLU A 54 -22.96 -9.14 16.94
CA GLU A 54 -21.56 -8.77 16.71
C GLU A 54 -20.71 -9.99 16.31
N LYS A 55 -20.91 -11.13 16.98
CA LYS A 55 -20.21 -12.37 16.65
C LYS A 55 -20.68 -12.93 15.30
N MET A 56 -21.97 -12.89 15.06
CA MET A 56 -22.56 -13.33 13.78
C MET A 56 -22.04 -12.46 12.62
N LEU A 57 -22.01 -11.14 12.79
CA LEU A 57 -21.41 -10.23 11.80
C LEU A 57 -19.94 -10.53 11.54
N GLY A 58 -19.13 -10.65 12.60
CA GLY A 58 -17.71 -10.97 12.45
C GLY A 58 -17.47 -12.32 11.77
N TYR A 59 -18.31 -13.31 12.08
CA TYR A 59 -18.24 -14.63 11.46
C TYR A 59 -18.59 -14.60 9.99
N ILE A 60 -19.66 -13.90 9.61
CA ILE A 60 -20.07 -13.74 8.22
C ILE A 60 -19.02 -12.95 7.45
N GLY A 61 -18.50 -11.86 8.01
CA GLY A 61 -17.45 -11.05 7.38
C GLY A 61 -16.21 -11.87 7.02
N ASN A 62 -15.71 -12.69 7.96
CA ASN A 62 -14.58 -13.57 7.70
C ASN A 62 -14.89 -14.62 6.61
N ALA A 63 -16.09 -15.20 6.61
CA ALA A 63 -16.51 -16.13 5.57
C ALA A 63 -16.63 -15.46 4.18
N GLN A 64 -17.06 -14.19 4.11
CA GLN A 64 -17.10 -13.46 2.84
C GLN A 64 -15.69 -13.12 2.33
N ILE A 65 -14.74 -12.76 3.20
CA ILE A 65 -13.34 -12.56 2.82
C ILE A 65 -12.78 -13.82 2.14
N CYS A 66 -13.07 -15.00 2.68
CA CYS A 66 -12.64 -16.27 2.09
C CYS A 66 -13.20 -16.54 0.68
N LYS A 67 -14.30 -15.89 0.28
CA LYS A 67 -14.92 -16.04 -1.05
C LYS A 67 -14.32 -15.12 -2.10
N VAL A 68 -13.49 -14.15 -1.72
CA VAL A 68 -12.76 -13.30 -2.67
C VAL A 68 -11.91 -14.20 -3.55
N GLU A 69 -12.07 -14.11 -4.88
CA GLU A 69 -11.55 -15.08 -5.85
C GLU A 69 -10.05 -15.39 -5.65
N ARG A 70 -9.23 -14.37 -5.41
CA ARG A 70 -7.78 -14.52 -5.21
C ARG A 70 -7.39 -15.21 -3.92
N ILE A 71 -8.19 -15.02 -2.86
CA ILE A 71 -8.04 -15.76 -1.60
C ILE A 71 -8.53 -17.19 -1.82
N TYR A 72 -9.71 -17.35 -2.40
CA TYR A 72 -10.33 -18.65 -2.69
C TYR A 72 -9.44 -19.55 -3.55
N ASN A 73 -8.76 -18.98 -4.55
CA ASN A 73 -7.83 -19.70 -5.44
C ASN A 73 -6.54 -20.15 -4.73
N LYS A 74 -6.19 -19.53 -3.59
CA LYS A 74 -5.06 -19.94 -2.72
C LYS A 74 -5.44 -20.97 -1.66
N LEU A 75 -6.72 -21.33 -1.55
CA LEU A 75 -7.20 -22.38 -0.65
C LEU A 75 -6.99 -23.77 -1.26
N THR A 76 -6.62 -24.72 -0.42
CA THR A 76 -6.67 -26.15 -0.73
C THR A 76 -8.12 -26.63 -0.89
N GLU A 77 -8.33 -27.77 -1.56
CA GLU A 77 -9.68 -28.34 -1.70
C GLU A 77 -10.32 -28.67 -0.34
N ALA A 78 -9.52 -29.07 0.65
CA ALA A 78 -10.00 -29.30 2.01
C ALA A 78 -10.51 -28.00 2.66
N GLU A 79 -9.78 -26.89 2.50
CA GLU A 79 -10.18 -25.56 3.00
C GLU A 79 -11.43 -25.04 2.27
N LYS A 80 -11.52 -25.23 0.95
CA LYS A 80 -12.72 -24.87 0.17
C LYS A 80 -13.95 -25.65 0.63
N ASN A 81 -13.80 -26.94 0.95
CA ASN A 81 -14.90 -27.75 1.50
C ASN A 81 -15.33 -27.25 2.89
N ARG A 82 -14.39 -26.93 3.77
CA ARG A 82 -14.72 -26.30 5.07
C ARG A 82 -15.44 -24.97 4.90
N LEU A 83 -15.04 -24.15 3.92
CA LEU A 83 -15.72 -22.89 3.62
C LEU A 83 -17.19 -23.15 3.22
N LYS A 84 -17.46 -24.17 2.40
CA LYS A 84 -18.84 -24.56 2.06
C LYS A 84 -19.65 -24.91 3.30
N ASP A 85 -19.09 -25.73 4.19
CA ASP A 85 -19.76 -26.12 5.45
C ASP A 85 -20.05 -24.91 6.34
N VAL A 86 -19.09 -23.98 6.45
CA VAL A 86 -19.27 -22.72 7.19
C VAL A 86 -20.39 -21.87 6.60
N LEU A 87 -20.46 -21.74 5.27
CA LEU A 87 -21.50 -20.96 4.59
C LEU A 87 -22.90 -21.56 4.79
N ILE A 88 -23.02 -22.90 4.76
CA ILE A 88 -24.28 -23.59 5.08
C ILE A 88 -24.71 -23.28 6.51
N ASN A 89 -23.80 -23.40 7.48
CA ASN A 89 -24.08 -23.10 8.88
C ASN A 89 -24.50 -21.64 9.11
N ILE A 90 -23.87 -20.70 8.39
CA ILE A 90 -24.26 -19.28 8.40
C ILE A 90 -25.71 -19.14 7.94
N GLU A 91 -26.06 -19.75 6.81
CA GLU A 91 -27.40 -19.64 6.22
C GLU A 91 -28.46 -20.23 7.15
N GLU A 92 -28.21 -21.39 7.73
CA GLU A 92 -29.11 -22.03 8.69
C GLU A 92 -29.34 -21.16 9.94
N LYS A 93 -28.27 -20.58 10.49
CA LYS A 93 -28.37 -19.70 11.67
C LYS A 93 -29.07 -18.39 11.34
N GLN A 94 -28.77 -17.79 10.18
CA GLN A 94 -29.48 -16.60 9.73
C GLN A 94 -30.98 -16.87 9.65
N LYS A 95 -31.43 -18.01 9.09
CA LYS A 95 -32.86 -18.37 9.01
C LYS A 95 -33.55 -18.40 10.38
N ARG A 96 -32.84 -18.76 11.45
CA ARG A 96 -33.37 -18.81 12.83
C ARG A 96 -33.47 -17.42 13.48
N LEU A 97 -32.76 -16.42 12.97
CA LEU A 97 -32.82 -15.05 13.50
C LEU A 97 -34.16 -14.37 13.15
N PRO A 98 -34.67 -13.48 14.03
CA PRO A 98 -35.75 -12.57 13.70
C PRO A 98 -35.46 -11.78 12.42
N LYS A 99 -36.51 -11.52 11.63
CA LYS A 99 -36.40 -10.83 10.34
C LYS A 99 -35.61 -9.52 10.43
N GLU A 100 -35.90 -8.68 11.42
CA GLU A 100 -35.22 -7.41 11.64
C GLU A 100 -33.71 -7.57 11.89
N LYS A 101 -33.29 -8.60 12.65
CA LYS A 101 -31.87 -8.88 12.87
C LYS A 101 -31.18 -9.35 11.58
N ARG A 102 -31.85 -10.18 10.77
CA ARG A 102 -31.32 -10.59 9.46
C ARG A 102 -31.13 -9.40 8.52
N GLU A 103 -32.11 -8.52 8.45
CA GLU A 103 -32.06 -7.32 7.59
C GLU A 103 -30.88 -6.43 7.98
N ARG A 104 -30.72 -6.13 9.28
CA ARG A 104 -29.57 -5.36 9.79
C ARG A 104 -28.22 -6.01 9.48
N ILE A 105 -28.12 -7.34 9.56
CA ILE A 105 -26.90 -8.08 9.19
C ILE A 105 -26.62 -7.89 7.69
N ASN A 106 -27.62 -8.08 6.84
CA ASN A 106 -27.49 -7.96 5.40
C ASN A 106 -27.13 -6.54 4.97
N GLU A 107 -27.75 -5.52 5.57
CA GLU A 107 -27.40 -4.11 5.35
C GLU A 107 -25.95 -3.82 5.74
N SER A 108 -25.51 -4.30 6.89
CA SER A 108 -24.12 -4.12 7.35
C SER A 108 -23.11 -4.78 6.39
N ILE A 109 -23.42 -5.98 5.91
CA ILE A 109 -22.59 -6.69 4.92
C ILE A 109 -22.58 -5.91 3.60
N ALA A 110 -23.74 -5.49 3.11
CA ALA A 110 -23.86 -4.75 1.85
C ALA A 110 -23.14 -3.39 1.89
N ALA A 111 -23.02 -2.76 3.06
CA ALA A 111 -22.28 -1.52 3.24
C ALA A 111 -20.75 -1.72 3.26
N ILE A 112 -20.27 -2.87 3.75
CA ILE A 112 -18.83 -3.11 3.98
C ILE A 112 -18.19 -3.90 2.84
N MET A 113 -18.91 -4.87 2.25
CA MET A 113 -18.36 -5.75 1.23
C MET A 113 -17.85 -5.03 -0.02
N PRO A 114 -18.55 -4.03 -0.59
CA PRO A 114 -18.01 -3.27 -1.71
C PRO A 114 -16.73 -2.54 -1.35
N THR A 115 -16.62 -2.01 -0.12
CA THR A 115 -15.39 -1.40 0.36
C THR A 115 -14.30 -2.44 0.53
N ILE A 116 -14.56 -3.62 1.07
CA ILE A 116 -13.57 -4.71 1.16
C ILE A 116 -13.16 -5.17 -0.25
N GLU A 117 -14.10 -5.34 -1.17
CA GLU A 117 -13.84 -5.77 -2.55
C GLU A 117 -13.06 -4.71 -3.34
N ASN A 118 -13.39 -3.42 -3.17
CA ASN A 118 -12.69 -2.30 -3.81
C ASN A 118 -11.36 -1.96 -3.11
N GLU A 119 -11.28 -2.06 -1.77
CA GLU A 119 -10.04 -1.94 -1.00
C GLU A 119 -9.12 -3.10 -1.30
N LEU A 120 -9.66 -4.29 -1.55
CA LEU A 120 -8.84 -5.39 -2.02
C LEU A 120 -8.50 -5.23 -3.51
N TRP A 121 -9.33 -4.64 -4.38
CA TRP A 121 -9.06 -4.65 -5.84
C TRP A 121 -9.69 -3.50 -6.64
N GLU A 122 -8.86 -2.52 -7.04
CA GLU A 122 -8.84 -2.06 -8.44
C GLU A 122 -7.48 -2.44 -9.02
N GLU A 123 -7.43 -3.51 -9.83
CA GLU A 123 -6.26 -3.74 -10.67
C GLU A 123 -6.34 -2.82 -11.86
N LEU A 124 -5.43 -1.85 -11.89
CA LEU A 124 -5.23 -1.00 -13.06
C LEU A 124 -4.96 -1.89 -14.28
N THR A 125 -5.72 -1.66 -15.35
CA THR A 125 -5.43 -2.25 -16.65
C THR A 125 -4.02 -1.87 -17.09
N LYS A 126 -3.47 -2.58 -18.08
CA LYS A 126 -2.14 -2.29 -18.61
C LYS A 126 -2.01 -0.85 -19.11
N ASP A 127 -3.07 -0.29 -19.69
CA ASP A 127 -3.08 1.08 -20.18
C ASP A 127 -3.18 2.09 -19.02
N GLU A 128 -4.02 1.83 -18.02
CA GLU A 128 -4.09 2.67 -16.80
C GLU A 128 -2.78 2.64 -16.00
N LEU A 129 -2.10 1.49 -15.90
CA LEU A 129 -0.77 1.38 -15.31
C LEU A 129 0.25 2.23 -16.05
N LYS A 130 0.18 2.26 -17.38
CA LYS A 130 1.09 3.05 -18.21
C LYS A 130 0.82 4.55 -18.04
N GLU A 131 -0.45 4.96 -17.99
CA GLU A 131 -0.84 6.35 -17.74
C GLU A 131 -0.42 6.81 -16.34
N LEU A 132 -0.63 5.97 -15.33
CA LEU A 132 -0.16 6.21 -13.97
C LEU A 132 1.36 6.32 -13.94
N ASP A 133 2.08 5.44 -14.63
CA ASP A 133 3.54 5.48 -14.68
C ASP A 133 4.08 6.78 -15.27
N ILE A 134 3.46 7.26 -16.36
CA ILE A 134 3.78 8.55 -16.96
C ILE A 134 3.52 9.69 -15.97
N LEU A 135 2.36 9.67 -15.30
CA LEU A 135 1.98 10.69 -14.31
C LEU A 135 2.98 10.77 -13.15
N LEU A 136 3.31 9.63 -12.54
CA LEU A 136 4.16 9.58 -11.34
C LEU A 136 5.62 9.90 -11.66
N LYS A 137 6.13 9.44 -12.81
CA LYS A 137 7.43 9.88 -13.33
C LYS A 137 7.46 11.39 -13.61
N GLY A 138 6.38 11.94 -14.14
CA GLY A 138 6.22 13.38 -14.31
C GLY A 138 6.31 14.14 -12.99
N LYS A 139 5.61 13.67 -11.95
CA LYS A 139 5.67 14.26 -10.60
C LYS A 139 7.07 14.17 -9.98
N TRP A 140 7.73 13.01 -10.11
CA TRP A 140 9.11 12.82 -9.65
C TRP A 140 10.07 13.81 -10.32
N ASN A 141 10.03 13.88 -11.66
CA ASN A 141 10.90 14.78 -12.43
C ASN A 141 10.60 16.26 -12.15
N GLY A 142 9.33 16.61 -11.92
CA GLY A 142 8.93 17.95 -11.49
C GLY A 142 9.55 18.33 -10.15
N MET A 143 9.51 17.42 -9.17
CA MET A 143 10.15 17.60 -7.86
C MET A 143 11.67 17.78 -8.00
N LEU A 144 12.35 16.89 -8.73
CA LEU A 144 13.80 16.96 -8.95
C LEU A 144 14.22 18.25 -9.67
N THR A 145 13.43 18.70 -10.65
CA THR A 145 13.66 19.96 -11.37
C THR A 145 13.57 21.16 -10.45
N ALA A 146 12.51 21.24 -9.64
CA ALA A 146 12.33 22.31 -8.66
C ALA A 146 13.49 22.34 -7.66
N LEU A 147 13.88 21.16 -7.14
CA LEU A 147 15.00 21.04 -6.21
C LEU A 147 16.31 21.51 -6.86
N GLY A 148 16.60 21.10 -8.10
CA GLY A 148 17.79 21.50 -8.85
C GLY A 148 17.83 22.99 -9.21
N GLN A 149 16.68 23.66 -9.28
CA GLN A 149 16.54 25.11 -9.45
C GLN A 149 16.63 25.88 -8.12
N ASN A 150 16.92 25.20 -7.02
CA ASN A 150 16.90 25.72 -5.64
C ASN A 150 15.52 26.15 -5.14
N ASP A 151 14.44 25.80 -5.85
CA ASP A 151 13.06 26.05 -5.44
C ASP A 151 12.59 24.95 -4.50
N THR A 152 13.01 25.06 -3.24
CA THR A 152 12.73 24.06 -2.20
C THR A 152 11.26 23.99 -1.85
N GLU A 153 10.54 25.11 -1.82
CA GLU A 153 9.12 25.10 -1.48
C GLU A 153 8.29 24.42 -2.58
N LYS A 154 8.61 24.67 -3.86
CA LYS A 154 7.98 23.93 -4.96
C LYS A 154 8.36 22.46 -4.98
N ALA A 155 9.60 22.09 -4.63
CA ALA A 155 9.95 20.68 -4.49
C ALA A 155 9.12 20.01 -3.38
N LEU A 156 8.91 20.70 -2.26
CA LEU A 156 8.13 20.20 -1.12
C LEU A 156 6.63 20.07 -1.41
N SER A 157 6.09 20.82 -2.38
CA SER A 157 4.67 20.72 -2.75
C SER A 157 4.31 19.40 -3.44
N TYR A 158 5.31 18.62 -3.89
CA TYR A 158 5.08 17.27 -4.42
C TYR A 158 4.95 16.21 -3.32
N PHE A 159 5.27 16.54 -2.07
CA PHE A 159 5.23 15.60 -0.96
C PHE A 159 3.91 15.65 -0.21
N HIS A 160 3.54 14.51 0.36
CA HIS A 160 2.47 14.43 1.33
C HIS A 160 2.75 15.37 2.51
N HIS A 161 1.74 16.08 3.00
CA HIS A 161 1.89 17.11 4.05
C HIS A 161 2.63 16.61 5.30
N THR A 162 2.40 15.35 5.71
CA THR A 162 3.11 14.74 6.85
C THR A 162 4.59 14.43 6.61
N ALA A 163 5.03 14.38 5.34
CA ALA A 163 6.41 14.14 4.96
C ALA A 163 7.18 15.45 4.68
N SER A 164 6.48 16.53 4.32
CA SER A 164 7.10 17.79 3.88
C SER A 164 8.09 18.36 4.90
N ASP A 165 7.80 18.34 6.20
CA ASP A 165 8.72 18.88 7.23
C ASP A 165 10.03 18.09 7.36
N ARG A 166 9.96 16.76 7.18
CA ARG A 166 11.15 15.91 7.16
C ARG A 166 12.03 16.25 5.96
N TYR A 167 11.44 16.29 4.76
CA TYR A 167 12.19 16.61 3.54
C TYR A 167 12.67 18.06 3.50
N ARG A 168 11.95 18.99 4.13
CA ARG A 168 12.37 20.40 4.28
C ARG A 168 13.69 20.49 5.02
N LYS A 169 13.83 19.75 6.13
CA LYS A 169 15.10 19.68 6.88
C LYS A 169 16.21 19.11 6.00
N ILE A 170 15.93 18.02 5.30
CA ILE A 170 16.87 17.33 4.40
C ILE A 170 17.35 18.28 3.29
N PHE A 171 16.45 18.92 2.55
CA PHE A 171 16.79 19.83 1.46
C PHE A 171 17.58 21.06 1.92
N LYS A 172 17.35 21.54 3.15
CA LYS A 172 18.12 22.63 3.75
C LYS A 172 19.57 22.25 4.08
N THR A 173 19.86 20.97 4.33
CA THR A 173 21.26 20.53 4.53
C THR A 173 22.08 20.51 3.24
N LEU A 174 21.42 20.56 2.09
CA LEU A 174 22.06 20.53 0.78
C LEU A 174 22.40 21.94 0.30
N ASN A 175 23.64 22.12 -0.11
CA ASN A 175 24.04 23.30 -0.86
C ASN A 175 23.46 23.25 -2.30
N PRO A 176 23.45 24.36 -3.05
CA PRO A 176 22.87 24.41 -4.39
C PRO A 176 23.43 23.35 -5.36
N ASP A 177 24.73 23.10 -5.33
CA ASP A 177 25.36 22.07 -6.17
C ASP A 177 24.88 20.65 -5.83
N GLY A 178 24.70 20.37 -4.53
CA GLY A 178 24.18 19.10 -4.02
C GLY A 178 22.75 18.86 -4.49
N ARG A 179 21.90 19.89 -4.44
CA ARG A 179 20.52 19.80 -4.95
C ARG A 179 20.47 19.51 -6.44
N LYS A 180 21.29 20.21 -7.23
CA LYS A 180 21.40 20.00 -8.68
C LYS A 180 21.91 18.60 -9.03
N ARG A 181 22.83 18.06 -8.23
CA ARG A 181 23.37 16.71 -8.43
C ARG A 181 22.33 15.63 -8.11
N ILE A 182 21.58 15.76 -7.02
CA ILE A 182 20.48 14.83 -6.69
C ILE A 182 19.47 14.70 -7.84
N GLY A 183 19.14 15.82 -8.49
CA GLY A 183 18.25 15.83 -9.66
C GLY A 183 18.74 14.97 -10.83
N LYS A 184 20.05 14.72 -10.94
CA LYS A 184 20.62 13.81 -11.94
C LYS A 184 20.74 12.38 -11.42
N ASP A 185 21.27 12.24 -10.21
CA ASP A 185 21.63 10.95 -9.64
C ASP A 185 20.38 10.09 -9.36
N LEU A 186 19.22 10.70 -9.08
CA LEU A 186 17.98 9.99 -8.73
C LEU A 186 16.90 10.02 -9.83
N ALA A 187 17.22 10.47 -11.05
CA ALA A 187 16.21 10.65 -12.10
C ALA A 187 15.57 9.34 -12.58
N ASN A 188 16.32 8.24 -12.54
CA ASN A 188 15.88 6.97 -13.10
C ASN A 188 15.06 6.19 -12.07
N ILE A 189 13.76 6.08 -12.33
CA ILE A 189 12.83 5.29 -11.52
C ILE A 189 12.10 4.25 -12.37
N HIS A 190 11.87 3.08 -11.79
CA HIS A 190 11.13 1.98 -12.39
C HIS A 190 9.97 1.59 -11.49
N LEU A 191 8.77 1.44 -12.06
CA LEU A 191 7.61 0.98 -11.31
C LEU A 191 7.84 -0.46 -10.86
N VAL A 192 7.70 -0.71 -9.56
CA VAL A 192 7.83 -2.04 -8.96
C VAL A 192 6.43 -2.63 -8.76
N GLU A 193 5.53 -1.89 -8.11
CA GLU A 193 4.17 -2.34 -7.84
C GLU A 193 3.22 -1.15 -7.64
N VAL A 194 1.94 -1.38 -7.90
CA VAL A 194 0.84 -0.49 -7.52
C VAL A 194 -0.17 -1.31 -6.75
N VAL A 195 -0.49 -0.87 -5.54
CA VAL A 195 -1.47 -1.52 -4.66
C VAL A 195 -2.38 -0.43 -4.11
N MET A 196 -3.66 -0.49 -4.49
CA MET A 196 -4.69 0.48 -4.08
C MET A 196 -4.26 1.94 -4.37
N ASN A 197 -4.05 2.72 -3.30
CA ASN A 197 -3.67 4.12 -3.31
C ASN A 197 -2.15 4.30 -3.11
N THR A 198 -1.34 3.27 -3.33
CA THR A 198 0.12 3.31 -3.18
C THR A 198 0.80 2.81 -4.44
N ALA A 199 1.82 3.51 -4.92
CA ALA A 199 2.68 3.08 -6.01
C ALA A 199 4.14 3.11 -5.57
N ILE A 200 4.82 1.97 -5.69
CA ILE A 200 6.21 1.80 -5.29
C ILE A 200 7.09 1.75 -6.53
N TYR A 201 8.16 2.52 -6.48
CA TYR A 201 9.18 2.64 -7.49
C TYR A 201 10.54 2.25 -6.92
N GLU A 202 11.39 1.69 -7.77
CA GLU A 202 12.81 1.58 -7.51
C GLU A 202 13.53 2.76 -8.16
N ILE A 203 14.23 3.56 -7.36
CA ILE A 203 15.22 4.52 -7.86
C ILE A 203 16.52 3.76 -8.09
N THR A 204 17.08 3.88 -9.29
CA THR A 204 18.42 3.35 -9.59
C THR A 204 19.40 4.50 -9.76
N SER A 205 20.51 4.45 -9.03
CA SER A 205 21.52 5.50 -9.02
C SER A 205 22.92 4.92 -9.16
N GLU A 206 23.76 5.59 -9.95
CA GLU A 206 25.19 5.30 -10.05
C GLU A 206 25.96 6.25 -9.11
N LEU A 207 25.95 5.90 -7.83
CA LEU A 207 26.67 6.66 -6.81
C LEU A 207 28.09 6.09 -6.67
N LYS A 208 29.10 6.88 -7.06
CA LYS A 208 30.53 6.50 -6.98
C LYS A 208 30.84 5.17 -7.69
N ASP A 209 30.30 4.97 -8.89
CA ASP A 209 30.52 3.78 -9.71
C ASP A 209 29.94 2.47 -9.10
N GLU A 210 29.15 2.58 -8.02
CA GLU A 210 28.36 1.48 -7.45
C GLU A 210 26.87 1.70 -7.73
N LYS A 211 26.22 0.70 -8.32
CA LYS A 211 24.78 0.72 -8.54
C LYS A 211 24.08 0.57 -7.20
N THR A 212 23.43 1.63 -6.75
CA THR A 212 22.63 1.63 -5.53
C THR A 212 21.16 1.78 -5.89
N SER A 213 20.28 1.06 -5.19
CA SER A 213 18.84 1.21 -5.34
C SER A 213 18.13 1.55 -4.04
N PHE A 214 17.08 2.35 -4.16
CA PHE A 214 16.24 2.82 -3.06
C PHE A 214 14.78 2.78 -3.49
N GLN A 215 13.86 2.72 -2.51
CA GLN A 215 12.43 2.75 -2.79
C GLN A 215 11.89 4.17 -2.77
N LEU A 216 11.06 4.50 -3.74
CA LEU A 216 10.24 5.69 -3.81
C LEU A 216 8.77 5.28 -3.70
N ALA A 217 8.05 5.86 -2.75
CA ALA A 217 6.63 5.58 -2.53
C ALA A 217 5.79 6.82 -2.85
N PHE A 218 4.82 6.64 -3.74
CA PHE A 218 3.72 7.56 -3.95
C PHE A 218 2.49 7.06 -3.22
N VAL A 219 1.71 7.98 -2.67
CA VAL A 219 0.39 7.69 -2.10
C VAL A 219 -0.64 8.66 -2.66
N LYS A 220 -1.88 8.19 -2.81
CA LYS A 220 -3.04 9.04 -3.09
C LYS A 220 -3.49 9.67 -1.77
N ASP A 221 -3.56 10.99 -1.71
CA ASP A 221 -4.01 11.69 -0.51
C ASP A 221 -5.55 11.72 -0.39
N LEU A 222 -6.05 12.40 0.66
CA LEU A 222 -7.49 12.51 0.92
C LEU A 222 -8.27 13.25 -0.18
N HIS A 223 -7.57 14.00 -1.05
CA HIS A 223 -8.16 14.69 -2.19
C HIS A 223 -8.08 13.87 -3.48
N GLY A 224 -7.54 12.64 -3.42
CA GLY A 224 -7.36 11.81 -4.59
C GLY A 224 -6.10 12.14 -5.40
N GLU A 225 -5.22 13.01 -4.89
CA GLU A 225 -3.99 13.39 -5.59
C GLU A 225 -2.81 12.49 -5.22
N TRP A 226 -2.06 12.04 -6.23
CA TRP A 226 -0.81 11.32 -6.00
C TRP A 226 0.30 12.26 -5.52
N VAL A 227 0.90 11.94 -4.38
CA VAL A 227 1.97 12.70 -3.73
C VAL A 227 3.08 11.78 -3.26
N ILE A 228 4.30 12.33 -3.15
CA ILE A 228 5.48 11.60 -2.67
C ILE A 228 5.34 11.41 -1.16
N LYS A 229 5.31 10.16 -0.70
CA LYS A 229 5.31 9.82 0.72
C LYS A 229 6.73 9.71 1.26
N SER A 230 7.61 9.04 0.53
CA SER A 230 8.99 8.80 0.93
C SER A 230 9.88 8.40 -0.24
N PHE A 231 11.17 8.71 -0.11
CA PHE A 231 12.33 8.15 -0.79
C PHE A 231 13.61 8.38 0.00
#